data_AF-A0A843ATM5-F1
#
_entry.id   AF-A0A843ATM5-F1
#
_cell.length_a   1.000
_cell.length_b   1.000
_cell.length_c   1.000
_cell.angle_alpha   90.00
_cell.angle_beta   90.00
_cell.angle_gamma   90.00
#
_symmetry.space_group_name_H-M   'P 1'
#
loop_
_entity.id
_entity.type
_entity.pdbx_description
1 polymer ?
#
loop_
_entity_poly.entity_id
_entity_poly.type
_entity_poly.pdbx_seq_one_letter_code
_entity_poly.pdbx_strand_id
1 'polypeptide(L)' 'MNENELDRISSLFQRMADEPTLVEEYKTNPRAVLSREDISPEAIDAIVTGDISRIREMFSTAGRSVPIFWIIVR' A
#
# COMPACT_ATOMS: atom_id res chain seq x y z
N MET A 1 -2.86 -11.16 5.39
CA MET A 1 -3.54 -9.88 5.10
C MET A 1 -4.98 -10.22 4.73
N ASN A 2 -5.95 -9.64 5.43
CA ASN A 2 -7.36 -9.88 5.16
C ASN A 2 -7.76 -9.22 3.83
N GLU A 3 -8.72 -9.76 3.09
CA GLU A 3 -9.18 -9.19 1.81
C GLU A 3 -9.50 -7.69 1.90
N ASN A 4 -10.00 -7.23 3.04
CA ASN A 4 -10.30 -5.81 3.31
C ASN A 4 -9.06 -4.90 3.29
N GLU A 5 -7.89 -5.37 3.69
CA GLU A 5 -6.66 -4.55 3.71
C GLU A 5 -6.15 -4.27 2.29
N LEU A 6 -6.32 -5.23 1.37
CA LEU A 6 -5.98 -5.08 -0.04
C LEU A 6 -6.82 -4.02 -0.74
N ASP A 7 -8.13 -4.06 -0.52
CA ASP A 7 -9.05 -3.09 -1.09
C ASP A 7 -8.77 -1.68 -0.55
N ARG A 8 -8.40 -1.55 0.73
CA ARG A 8 -7.98 -0.27 1.34
C ARG A 8 -6.67 0.26 0.74
N ILE A 9 -5.65 -0.59 0.64
CA ILE A 9 -4.38 -0.23 0.01
C ILE A 9 -4.61 0.20 -1.45
N SER A 10 -5.39 -0.56 -2.21
CA SER A 10 -5.68 -0.26 -3.61
C SER A 10 -6.46 1.06 -3.76
N SER A 11 -7.48 1.27 -2.92
CA SER A 11 -8.25 2.52 -2.87
C SER A 11 -7.36 3.72 -2.53
N LEU A 12 -6.45 3.58 -1.55
CA LEU A 12 -5.49 4.62 -1.21
C LEU A 12 -4.57 4.97 -2.39
N PHE A 13 -4.03 3.97 -3.08
CA PHE A 13 -3.18 4.19 -4.26
C PHE A 13 -3.95 4.83 -5.42
N GLN A 14 -5.22 4.46 -5.62
CA GLN A 14 -6.09 5.13 -6.60
C GLN A 14 -6.31 6.60 -6.23
N ARG A 15 -6.65 6.87 -4.96
CA ARG A 15 -6.83 8.25 -4.47
C ARG A 15 -5.56 9.08 -4.63
N MET A 16 -4.38 8.50 -4.41
CA MET A 16 -3.11 9.19 -4.66
C MET A 16 -2.88 9.57 -6.12
N ALA A 17 -3.52 8.91 -7.08
CA ALA A 17 -3.45 9.32 -8.48
C ALA A 17 -4.24 10.62 -8.75
N ASP A 18 -5.33 10.84 -8.01
CA ASP A 18 -6.21 12.00 -8.15
C ASP A 18 -5.91 13.13 -7.13
N GLU A 19 -5.30 12.80 -5.98
CA GLU A 19 -5.01 13.70 -4.86
C GLU A 19 -3.48 13.93 -4.71
N PRO A 20 -2.89 14.96 -5.36
CA PRO A 20 -1.44 15.20 -5.30
C PRO A 20 -0.95 15.50 -3.87
N THR A 21 -1.78 16.12 -3.03
CA THR A 21 -1.44 16.39 -1.62
C THR A 21 -1.27 15.10 -0.82
N LEU A 22 -2.05 14.05 -1.13
CA LEU A 22 -1.94 12.76 -0.48
C LEU A 22 -0.62 12.06 -0.82
N VAL A 23 -0.12 12.27 -2.04
CA VAL A 23 1.21 11.81 -2.46
C VAL A 23 2.31 12.53 -1.68
N GLU A 24 2.19 13.84 -1.45
CA GLU A 24 3.15 14.60 -0.64
C GLU A 24 3.16 14.15 0.83
N GLU A 25 1.98 13.91 1.41
CA GLU A 25 1.85 13.32 2.74
C GLU A 25 2.47 11.93 2.81
N TYR A 26 2.22 11.08 1.80
CA TYR A 26 2.78 9.73 1.72
C TYR A 26 4.30 9.77 1.58
N LYS A 27 4.85 10.70 0.79
CA LYS A 27 6.31 10.89 0.66
C LYS A 27 6.95 11.39 1.95
N THR A 28 6.24 12.22 2.71
CA THR A 28 6.73 12.75 3.99
C THR A 28 6.68 11.70 5.09
N ASN A 29 5.55 10.98 5.21
CA ASN A 29 5.36 9.95 6.23
C ASN A 29 4.39 8.87 5.74
N PRO A 30 4.89 7.84 5.03
CA PRO A 30 4.03 6.79 4.47
C PRO A 30 3.36 5.97 5.57
N ARG A 31 4.02 5.80 6.73
CA ARG A 31 3.44 5.09 7.89
C ARG A 31 2.20 5.78 8.43
N ALA A 32 2.23 7.11 8.54
CA ALA A 32 1.08 7.87 9.04
C ALA A 32 -0.12 7.78 8.08
N VAL A 33 0.12 7.83 6.77
CA VAL A 33 -0.94 7.71 5.77
C VAL A 33 -1.54 6.30 5.79
N LEU A 34 -0.71 5.25 5.78
CA LEU A 34 -1.19 3.87 5.77
C LEU A 34 -1.88 3.48 7.09
N SER A 35 -1.44 4.02 8.23
CA SER A 35 -2.07 3.79 9.54
C SER A 35 -3.49 4.35 9.63
N ARG A 36 -3.79 5.45 8.91
CA ARG A 36 -5.15 6.02 8.84
C ARG A 36 -6.14 5.09 8.13
N GLU A 37 -5.66 4.24 7.24
CA GLU A 37 -6.48 3.30 6.48
C GLU A 37 -6.69 1.97 7.23
N ASP A 38 -6.34 1.90 8.53
CA ASP A 38 -6.54 0.72 9.38
C ASP A 38 -5.85 -0.53 8.78
N ILE A 39 -4.67 -0.31 8.19
CA ILE A 39 -3.77 -1.33 7.65
C ILE A 39 -2.90 -1.87 8.78
N SER A 40 -2.70 -3.19 8.82
CA SER A 40 -1.86 -3.81 9.84
C SER A 40 -0.41 -3.28 9.83
N PRO A 41 0.24 -3.11 11.00
CA PRO A 41 1.62 -2.63 11.09
C PRO A 41 2.61 -3.45 10.25
N GLU A 42 2.38 -4.76 10.11
CA GLU A 42 3.20 -5.66 9.29
C GLU A 42 3.09 -5.36 7.80
N ALA A 43 1.89 -5.03 7.31
CA ALA A 43 1.67 -4.62 5.93
C ALA A 43 2.23 -3.21 5.67
N ILE A 44 2.08 -2.30 6.64
CA ILE A 44 2.71 -0.98 6.57
C ILE A 44 4.23 -1.13 6.43
N ASP A 45 4.86 -1.97 7.26
CA ASP A 45 6.30 -2.14 7.23
C ASP A 45 6.76 -2.76 5.90
N ALA A 46 6.05 -3.76 5.37
CA ALA A 46 6.34 -4.33 4.05
C ALA A 46 6.23 -3.29 2.91
N ILE A 47 5.21 -2.43 2.93
CA ILE A 47 5.02 -1.37 1.93
C ILE A 47 6.11 -0.29 2.05
N VAL A 48 6.42 0.14 3.27
CA VAL A 48 7.39 1.22 3.53
C VAL A 48 8.82 0.78 3.26
N THR A 49 9.17 -0.46 3.58
CA THR A 49 10.48 -1.05 3.27
C THR A 49 10.66 -1.34 1.78
N GLY A 50 9.57 -1.31 1.00
CA GLY A 50 9.59 -1.67 -0.41
C GLY A 50 9.96 -3.14 -0.62
N ASP A 51 9.69 -4.00 0.36
CA ASP A 51 9.99 -5.44 0.26
C ASP A 51 8.97 -6.10 -0.67
N ILE A 52 9.27 -6.06 -1.97
CA ILE A 52 8.41 -6.57 -3.04
C ILE A 52 8.11 -8.05 -2.84
N SER A 53 9.05 -8.83 -2.29
CA SER A 53 8.85 -10.25 -2.00
C SER A 53 7.81 -10.43 -0.90
N ARG A 54 7.95 -9.67 0.20
CA ARG A 54 7.00 -9.70 1.31
C ARG A 54 5.63 -9.17 0.92
N ILE A 55 5.57 -8.08 0.16
CA ILE A 55 4.34 -7.58 -0.48
C ILE A 55 3.77 -8.71 -1.37
N ARG A 56 4.55 -9.33 -2.25
CA ARG A 56 4.04 -10.39 -3.11
C ARG A 56 3.51 -11.58 -2.32
N GLU A 57 4.19 -12.04 -1.26
CA GLU A 57 3.71 -13.13 -0.41
C GLU A 57 2.40 -12.75 0.32
N MET A 58 2.35 -11.54 0.88
CA MET A 58 1.17 -11.01 1.56
C MET A 58 -0.04 -10.90 0.62
N PHE A 59 0.19 -10.61 -0.66
CA PHE A 59 -0.86 -10.39 -1.66
C PHE A 59 -1.18 -11.66 -2.47
N SER A 60 -0.22 -12.59 -2.62
CA SER A 60 -0.40 -13.87 -3.32
C SER A 60 -1.34 -14.82 -2.58
N THR A 61 -1.53 -14.63 -1.27
CA THR A 61 -2.45 -15.42 -0.46
C THR A 61 -3.93 -15.08 -0.76
N ALA A 62 -4.21 -13.94 -1.38
CA ALA A 62 -5.57 -13.46 -1.67
C ALA A 62 -6.07 -13.79 -3.09
N GLY A 63 -5.31 -14.53 -3.90
CA GLY A 63 -5.72 -14.93 -5.25
C GLY A 63 -5.89 -13.79 -6.27
N ARG A 64 -5.70 -12.52 -5.87
CA ARG A 64 -5.68 -11.35 -6.76
C ARG A 64 -4.25 -10.93 -7.06
N SER A 65 -3.92 -10.91 -8.35
CA SER A 65 -2.72 -10.24 -8.85
C SER A 65 -2.93 -8.72 -8.74
N VAL A 66 -2.46 -8.10 -7.67
CA VAL A 66 -2.30 -6.65 -7.62
C VAL A 66 -1.23 -6.22 -8.64
N PRO A 67 -1.48 -5.18 -9.45
CA PRO A 67 -0.44 -4.54 -10.22
C PRO A 67 0.48 -3.77 -9.27
N ILE A 68 1.48 -4.45 -8.69
CA ILE A 68 2.58 -3.84 -7.88
C ILE A 68 3.40 -2.81 -8.70
N PHE A 69 3.12 -2.71 -10.00
CA PHE A 69 3.79 -1.85 -10.98
C PHE A 69 3.86 -0.35 -10.59
N TRP A 70 3.03 0.11 -9.64
CA TRP A 70 3.01 1.51 -9.19
C TRP A 70 3.80 1.80 -7.91
N ILE A 71 4.25 0.80 -7.14
CA ILE A 71 4.93 1.03 -5.84
C ILE A 71 6.40 1.46 -6.03
N ILE A 72 7.01 1.18 -7.18
CA ILE A 72 8.48 1.30 -7.36
C ILE A 72 8.89 2.47 -8.27
N VAL A 73 7.97 3.14 -8.97
CA VAL A 73 8.36 4.13 -10.00
C VAL A 73 7.50 5.41 -9.95
N ARG A 74 7.72 6.30 -8.96
CA ARG A 74 7.79 7.77 -9.17
C ARG A 74 8.25 8.63 -7.99
#